data_AF-B9DIY8-F1
#
_entry.id   AF-B9DIY8-F1
#
_cell.length_a   1.000
_cell.length_b   1.000
_cell.length_c   1.000
_cell.angle_alpha   90.00
_cell.angle_beta   90.00
_cell.angle_gamma   90.00
#
_symmetry.space_group_name_H-M   'P 1'
#
loop_
_entity.id
_entity.type
_entity.pdbx_description
1 polymer ?
#
loop_
_entity_poly.entity_id
_entity_poly.type
_entity_poly.pdbx_seq_one_letter_code
_entity_poly.pdbx_strand_id
1 'polypeptide(L)' 'MWPTFESIKYFYDIKCYTNDDIKTYVELGCLTKEDYARITKEEYQDDKEDGIPEGHY' A
#
# COMPACT_ATOMS: atom_id res chain seq x y z
N MET A 1 10.16 1.76 16.46
CA MET A 1 10.39 0.48 15.74
C MET A 1 9.41 0.49 14.58
N TRP A 2 9.90 0.39 13.35
CA TRP A 2 9.03 0.34 12.17
C TRP A 2 8.51 -1.09 12.00
N PRO A 3 7.24 -1.29 11.61
CA PRO A 3 6.72 -2.64 11.36
C PRO A 3 7.49 -3.26 10.19
N THR A 4 7.92 -4.50 10.36
CA THR A 4 8.59 -5.26 9.29
C THR A 4 7.58 -5.89 8.35
N PHE A 5 8.02 -6.26 7.14
CA PHE A 5 7.22 -7.01 6.17
C PHE A 5 6.49 -8.21 6.80
N GLU A 6 7.21 -9.01 7.60
CA GLU A 6 6.64 -10.20 8.25
C GLU A 6 5.50 -9.85 9.20
N SER A 7 5.65 -8.75 9.95
CA SER A 7 4.61 -8.28 10.87
C SER A 7 3.38 -7.87 10.08
N ILE A 8 3.54 -7.04 9.04
CA ILE A 8 2.43 -6.53 8.23
C ILE A 8 1.72 -7.69 7.52
N LYS A 9 2.47 -8.65 6.97
CA LYS A 9 1.92 -9.86 6.37
C LYS A 9 1.12 -10.69 7.37
N TYR A 10 1.63 -10.87 8.59
CA TYR A 10 0.93 -11.60 9.65
C TYR A 10 -0.40 -10.93 10.00
N PHE A 11 -0.41 -9.61 10.20
CA PHE A 11 -1.62 -8.84 10.49
C PHE A 11 -2.63 -8.91 9.34
N TYR A 12 -2.18 -8.91 8.09
CA TYR A 12 -3.05 -9.10 6.93
C TYR A 12 -3.66 -10.52 6.88
N ASP A 13 -2.87 -11.55 7.19
CA ASP A 13 -3.30 -12.96 7.22
C ASP A 13 -4.41 -13.21 8.24
N ILE A 14 -4.26 -12.62 9.45
CA ILE A 14 -5.28 -12.68 10.51
C ILE A 14 -6.47 -11.72 10.28
N LYS A 15 -6.57 -11.11 9.09
CA LYS A 15 -7.64 -10.15 8.70
C LYS A 15 -7.70 -8.90 9.58
N CYS A 16 -6.57 -8.51 10.19
CA CYS A 16 -6.46 -7.25 10.94
C CYS A 16 -6.20 -6.05 10.01
N TYR A 17 -5.63 -6.29 8.83
CA TYR A 17 -5.43 -5.28 7.79
C TYR A 17 -6.20 -5.61 6.52
N THR A 18 -6.64 -4.55 5.86
CA THR A 18 -7.23 -4.55 4.54
C THR A 18 -6.19 -4.15 3.49
N ASN A 19 -6.51 -4.33 2.21
CA ASN A 19 -5.64 -3.87 1.13
C ASN A 19 -5.28 -2.40 1.26
N ASP A 20 -6.23 -1.56 1.69
CA ASP A 20 -6.03 -0.12 1.87
C ASP A 20 -4.99 0.20 2.94
N ASP A 21 -5.00 -0.55 4.05
CA ASP A 21 -3.97 -0.47 5.08
C ASP A 21 -2.59 -0.84 4.52
N ILE A 22 -2.51 -1.89 3.68
CA ILE A 22 -1.25 -2.28 3.03
C ILE A 22 -0.78 -1.19 2.06
N LYS A 23 -1.70 -0.53 1.33
CA LYS A 23 -1.35 0.62 0.47
C LYS A 23 -0.75 1.76 1.30
N THR A 24 -1.36 2.08 2.44
CA THR A 24 -0.83 3.10 3.36
C THR A 24 0.60 2.78 3.79
N TYR A 25 0.93 1.51 4.08
CA TYR A 25 2.31 1.12 4.39
C TYR A 25 3.28 1.27 3.22
N VAL A 26 2.82 1.14 1.97
CA VAL A 26 3.63 1.45 0.79
C VAL A 26 3.87 2.95 0.68
N GLU A 27 2.85 3.78 0.88
CA GLU A 27 2.96 5.24 0.84
C GLU A 27 3.85 5.80 1.95
N LEU A 28 3.83 5.18 3.13
CA LEU A 28 4.71 5.50 4.26
C LEU A 28 6.16 5.02 4.05
N GLY A 29 6.46 4.31 2.95
CA GLY A 29 7.76 3.74 2.67
C GLY A 29 8.14 2.56 3.58
N CYS A 30 7.17 1.97 4.28
CA CYS A 30 7.36 0.76 5.09
C CYS A 30 7.37 -0.51 4.23
N LEU A 31 6.68 -0.48 3.09
CA LEU A 31 6.61 -1.56 2.12
C LEU A 31 6.96 -1.06 0.72
N THR A 32 7.42 -1.95 -0.14
CA THR A 32 7.51 -1.68 -1.58
C THR A 32 6.21 -2.06 -2.30
N LYS A 33 6.02 -1.54 -3.53
CA LYS A 33 4.90 -1.95 -4.39
C LYS A 33 4.94 -3.47 -4.67
N GLU A 34 6.13 -4.06 -4.72
CA GLU A 34 6.32 -5.51 -4.84
C GLU A 34 5.83 -6.26 -3.60
N ASP A 35 6.15 -5.75 -2.41
CA ASP A 35 5.69 -6.35 -1.15
C ASP A 35 4.18 -6.30 -0.99
N TYR A 36 3.53 -5.21 -1.42
CA TYR A 36 2.09 -5.12 -1.49
C TYR A 36 1.50 -6.27 -2.29
N ALA A 37 1.98 -6.47 -3.52
CA ALA A 37 1.49 -7.53 -4.40
C ALA A 37 1.72 -8.93 -3.82
N ARG A 38 2.79 -9.12 -3.04
CA ARG A 38 3.07 -10.39 -2.35
C ARG A 38 2.12 -10.65 -1.18
N ILE A 39 1.66 -9.60 -0.49
CA ILE A 39 0.75 -9.70 0.66
C ILE A 39 -0.70 -9.85 0.20
N THR A 40 -1.16 -8.93 -0.64
CA THR A 40 -2.57 -8.83 -1.07
C THR A 40 -2.91 -9.80 -2.20
N LYS A 41 -1.90 -10.27 -2.94
CA LYS A 41 -2.05 -10.97 -4.23
C LYS A 41 -2.76 -10.14 -5.30
N GLU A 42 -2.79 -8.83 -5.12
CA GLU A 42 -3.38 -7.87 -6.06
C GLU A 42 -2.33 -6.88 -6.53
N GLU A 43 -2.52 -6.34 -7.73
CA GLU A 43 -1.63 -5.31 -8.26
C GLU A 43 -1.81 -4.01 -7.47
N TYR A 44 -0.71 -3.32 -7.17
CA TYR A 44 -0.78 -2.03 -6.50
C TYR A 44 -1.36 -0.99 -7.46
N GLN A 45 -2.64 -0.68 -7.30
CA GLN A 45 -3.29 0.43 -7.98
C GLN A 45 -2.97 1.72 -7.25
N ASP A 46 -2.11 2.52 -7.87
CA ASP A 46 -1.83 3.89 -7.48
C ASP A 46 -3.08 4.71 -7.81
N ASP A 47 -3.93 4.94 -6.81
CA ASP A 47 -5.17 5.73 -6.96
C ASP A 47 -4.86 7.24 -7.08
N LYS A 48 -3.58 7.61 -7.27
CA LYS A 48 -3.24 8.92 -7.83
C LYS A 48 -3.61 8.91 -9.30
N GLU A 49 -4.91 8.99 -9.56
CA GLU A 49 -5.41 9.83 -10.62
C GLU A 49 -4.77 11.21 -10.38
N ASP A 50 -3.68 11.46 -11.10
CA ASP A 50 -3.04 12.76 -11.28
C ASP A 50 -4.05 13.65 -12.03
N GLY A 51 -5.15 13.98 -11.34
CA GLY A 51 -6.12 14.98 -11.74
C GLY A 51 -5.60 16.35 -11.37
N ILE A 52 -4.41 16.71 -11.83
CA ILE A 52 -4.09 18.11 -12.06
C ILE A 52 -4.40 18.36 -13.54
N PRO A 53 -5.57 18.92 -13.90
CA PRO A 53 -5.59 19.75 -15.08
C PRO A 53 -4.67 20.94 -14.80
N GLU A 54 -3.46 20.84 -15.34
CA GLU A 54 -2.50 21.93 -15.45
C GLU A 54 -3.19 23.12 -16.12
N GLY A 55 -3.45 24.18 -15.35
CA GLY A 55 -3.75 25.52 -15.85
C GLY A 55 -5.16 25.75 -16.40
N HIS A 56 -5.81 26.80 -15.89
CA HIS A 56 -6.20 27.95 -16.73
C HIS A 56 -6.59 29.12 -15.83
N TYR A 57 -5.75 30.18 -15.89
CA TYR A 57 -5.93 31.60 -15.57
C TYR A 57 -6.85 32.05 -14.42
#